data_AF-A0A931X5M7-F1
#
_entry.id   AF-A0A931X5M7-F1
#
_cell.length_a   1.000
_cell.length_b   1.000
_cell.length_c   1.000
_cell.angle_alpha   90.00
_cell.angle_beta   90.00
_cell.angle_gamma   90.00
#
_symmetry.space_group_name_H-M   'P 1'
#
loop_
_entity.id
_entity.type
_entity.pdbx_description
1 polymer ?
#
loop_
_entity_poly.entity_id
_entity_poly.type
_entity_poly.pdbx_seq_one_letter_code
_entity_poly.pdbx_strand_id
1 'polypeptide(L)' 'MSEMTPRRPSPELLSRLREGKREFHAAQRSLSAPDKVRMVIELQRFTLPIIAKRRALTEIERPWPLDD' A
#
# COMPACT_ATOMS: atom_id res chain seq x y z
N MET A 1 -1.85 8.31 -34.28
CA MET A 1 -1.64 7.60 -33.01
C MET A 1 -3.00 7.05 -32.58
N SER A 2 -3.27 5.75 -32.75
CA SER A 2 -4.56 5.18 -32.35
C SER A 2 -4.67 5.22 -30.83
N GLU A 3 -5.66 5.95 -30.33
CA GLU A 3 -6.06 5.92 -28.92
C GLU A 3 -6.41 4.48 -28.54
N MET A 4 -5.57 3.89 -27.70
CA MET A 4 -5.79 2.56 -27.17
C MET A 4 -6.79 2.70 -26.02
N THR A 5 -8.08 2.79 -26.35
CA THR A 5 -9.13 2.88 -25.33
C THR A 5 -9.02 1.66 -24.41
N PRO A 6 -8.76 1.82 -23.10
CA PRO A 6 -8.56 0.68 -22.22
C PRO A 6 -9.84 -0.16 -22.21
N ARG A 7 -9.73 -1.41 -22.70
CA ARG A 7 -10.85 -2.35 -22.74
C ARG A 7 -11.38 -2.55 -21.32
N ARG A 8 -12.68 -2.34 -21.13
CA ARG A 8 -13.32 -2.57 -19.83
C ARG A 8 -13.04 -4.02 -19.37
N PRO A 9 -12.59 -4.22 -18.11
CA PRO A 9 -12.38 -5.56 -17.57
C PRO A 9 -13.65 -6.41 -17.65
N SER A 10 -13.49 -7.72 -17.87
CA SER A 10 -14.64 -8.63 -17.88
C SER A 10 -15.32 -8.67 -16.50
N PRO A 11 -16.64 -8.92 -16.44
CA PRO A 11 -17.35 -9.08 -15.17
C PRO A 11 -16.73 -10.16 -14.27
N GLU A 12 -16.24 -11.24 -14.86
CA GLU A 12 -15.58 -12.34 -14.15
C GLU A 12 -14.26 -11.91 -13.52
N LEU A 13 -13.42 -11.17 -14.24
CA LEU A 13 -12.19 -10.60 -13.70
C LEU A 13 -12.49 -9.64 -12.54
N LEU A 14 -13.51 -8.78 -12.69
CA LEU A 14 -13.93 -7.88 -11.61
C LEU A 14 -14.41 -8.64 -10.37
N SER A 15 -15.13 -9.75 -10.56
CA SER A 15 -15.57 -10.60 -9.45
C SER A 15 -14.38 -11.20 -8.69
N ARG A 16 -13.41 -11.77 -9.43
CA ARG A 16 -12.18 -12.34 -8.85
C ARG A 16 -11.36 -11.30 -8.09
N LEU A 17 -11.19 -10.10 -8.65
CA LEU A 17 -10.48 -9.00 -7.98
C LEU A 17 -11.19 -8.56 -6.69
N ARG A 18 -12.53 -8.52 -6.70
CA ARG A 18 -13.31 -8.21 -5.50
C ARG A 18 -13.17 -9.28 -4.42
N GLU A 19 -13.14 -10.55 -4.80
CA GLU A 19 -12.90 -11.65 -3.85
C GLU A 19 -11.49 -11.55 -3.24
N GLY A 20 -10.45 -11.46 -4.07
CA GLY A 20 -9.09 -11.31 -3.56
C GLY A 20 -8.92 -10.10 -2.65
N LYS A 21 -9.63 -8.99 -2.94
CA LYS A 21 -9.69 -7.83 -2.04
C LYS A 21 -10.34 -8.17 -0.70
N ARG A 22 -11.46 -8.91 -0.69
CA ARG A 22 -12.12 -9.34 0.55
C ARG A 22 -11.20 -10.23 1.39
N GLU A 23 -10.56 -11.21 0.77
CA GLU A 23 -9.60 -12.12 1.42
C GLU A 23 -8.44 -11.35 2.04
N PHE A 24 -7.84 -10.43 1.28
CA PHE A 24 -6.78 -9.56 1.78
C PHE A 24 -7.24 -8.73 3.00
N HIS A 25 -8.42 -8.13 2.93
CA HIS A 25 -8.97 -7.36 4.05
C HIS A 25 -9.28 -8.24 5.26
N ALA A 26 -9.66 -9.50 5.07
CA ALA A 26 -9.85 -10.45 6.18
C ALA A 26 -8.52 -10.79 6.85
N ALA A 27 -7.50 -11.13 6.06
CA ALA A 27 -6.15 -11.41 6.55
C ALA A 27 -5.53 -10.22 7.30
N GLN A 28 -5.68 -8.99 6.77
CA GLN A 28 -5.21 -7.79 7.47
C GLN A 28 -5.92 -7.56 8.80
N ARG A 29 -7.23 -7.85 8.88
CA ARG A 29 -7.99 -7.69 10.13
C ARG A 29 -7.51 -8.67 11.20
N SER A 30 -7.12 -9.89 10.82
CA SER A 30 -6.58 -10.88 11.76
C SER A 30 -5.14 -10.60 12.22
N LEU A 31 -4.42 -9.64 11.60
CA LEU A 31 -3.08 -9.29 12.05
C LEU A 31 -3.09 -8.62 13.43
N SER A 32 -2.09 -8.97 14.24
CA SER A 32 -1.81 -8.32 15.51
C SER A 32 -1.43 -6.85 15.31
N ALA A 33 -1.55 -6.03 16.37
CA ALA A 33 -1.08 -4.65 16.31
C ALA A 33 0.43 -4.55 16.02
N PRO A 34 1.32 -5.36 16.64
CA PRO A 34 2.75 -5.39 16.29
C PRO A 34 3.02 -5.68 14.81
N ASP A 35 2.33 -6.66 14.21
CA ASP A 35 2.54 -6.99 12.80
C ASP A 35 2.13 -5.84 11.87
N LYS A 36 1.02 -5.17 12.19
CA LYS A 36 0.58 -3.98 11.44
C LYS A 36 1.60 -2.85 11.52
N VAL A 37 2.17 -2.61 12.70
CA VAL A 37 3.22 -1.59 12.89
C VAL A 37 4.47 -1.96 12.08
N ARG A 38 4.91 -3.22 12.14
CA ARG A 38 6.05 -3.71 11.34
C ARG A 38 5.84 -3.49 9.84
N MET A 39 4.67 -3.83 9.31
CA MET A 39 4.34 -3.59 7.90
C MET A 39 4.37 -2.10 7.52
N VAL A 40 3.92 -1.20 8.40
CA VAL A 40 3.99 0.25 8.16
C VAL A 40 5.43 0.72 8.12
N ILE A 41 6.29 0.26 9.04
CA ILE A 41 7.72 0.60 9.06
C ILE A 41 8.40 0.10 7.78
N GLU A 42 8.12 -1.14 7.37
CA GLU A 42 8.64 -1.70 6.12
C GLU A 42 8.21 -0.85 4.91
N LEU A 43 6.94 -0.44 4.83
CA LEU A 43 6.45 0.44 3.77
C LEU A 43 7.15 1.81 3.78
N GLN A 44 7.38 2.39 4.96
CA GLN A 44 8.07 3.67 5.12
C GLN A 44 9.50 3.63 4.55
N ARG A 45 10.23 2.52 4.73
CA ARG A 45 11.60 2.35 4.20
C ARG A 45 11.67 2.54 2.67
N PHE A 46 10.64 2.13 1.95
CA PHE A 46 10.58 2.29 0.49
C PHE A 46 9.99 3.64 0.05
N THR A 47 8.97 4.12 0.75
CA THR A 47 8.17 5.28 0.32
C THR A 47 8.79 6.63 0.71
N LEU A 48 9.37 6.74 1.90
CA LEU A 48 9.92 8.01 2.39
C LEU A 48 11.04 8.57 1.52
N PRO A 49 12.01 7.77 1.00
CA PRO A 49 13.03 8.29 0.09
C PRO A 49 12.44 8.88 -1.19
N ILE A 50 11.32 8.34 -1.68
CA ILE A 50 10.66 8.82 -2.90
C ILE A 50 9.96 10.16 -2.63
N ILE A 51 9.29 10.28 -1.47
CA ILE A 51 8.61 11.52 -1.07
C ILE A 51 9.65 12.62 -0.81
N ALA A 52 10.72 12.29 -0.08
CA ALA A 52 11.79 13.22 0.28
C ALA A 52 12.49 13.84 -0.94
N LYS A 53 12.57 13.10 -2.06
CA LYS A 53 13.09 13.62 -3.34
C LYS A 53 12.19 14.68 -3.98
N ARG A 54 10.89 14.69 -3.66
CA ARG A 54 9.90 15.62 -4.24
C ARG A 54 9.61 16.81 -3.32
N ARG A 55 9.65 16.60 -2.01
CA ARG A 55 9.45 17.65 -1.00
C ARG A 55 10.05 17.26 0.34
N ALA A 56 10.27 18.25 1.20
CA ALA A 56 10.61 18.00 2.59
C ALA A 56 9.51 17.19 3.29
N LEU A 57 9.93 16.26 4.15
CA LEU A 57 9.03 15.52 5.04
C LEU A 57 8.59 16.44 6.18
N THR A 58 7.30 16.39 6.49
CA THR A 58 6.74 17.01 7.71
C THR A 58 7.17 16.20 8.94
N GLU A 59 7.02 16.78 10.13
CA GLU A 59 7.47 16.13 11.37
C GLU A 59 6.83 14.76 11.59
N ILE A 60 5.54 14.61 11.26
CA ILE A 60 4.80 13.35 11.42
C ILE A 60 5.17 12.28 10.38
N GLU A 61 5.84 12.68 9.29
CA GLU A 61 6.26 11.76 8.21
C GLU A 61 7.67 11.24 8.41
N ARG A 62 8.44 11.86 9.31
CA ARG A 62 9.79 11.38 9.61
C ARG A 62 9.69 9.98 10.24
N PRO A 63 10.63 9.07 9.91
CA PRO A 63 10.72 7.79 10.58
C PRO A 63 10.80 8.03 12.09
N TRP A 64 10.07 7.23 12.86
CA TRP A 64 10.25 7.21 14.31
C TRP A 64 11.68 6.74 14.61
N PRO A 65 12.40 7.37 15.55
CA PRO A 65 13.67 6.84 16.02
C PRO A 65 13.36 5.57 16.80
N LEU A 66 13.38 4.43 16.11
CA LEU A 66 13.37 3.13 16.75
C LEU A 66 14.84 2.79 16.96
N ASP A 67 15.25 2.67 18.22
CA ASP A 67 16.56 2.16 18.56
C ASP A 67 16.65 0.70 18.07
N ASP A 68 17.73 0.36 17.36
CA ASP A 68 18.01 -0.99 16.86
C ASP A 68 18.26 -2.00 18.01
#